data_AF-A0A966NG57-F1
#
_entry.id   AF-A0A966NG57-F1
#
_cell.length_a   1.000
_cell.length_b   1.000
_cell.length_c   1.000
_cell.angle_alpha   90.00
_cell.angle_beta   90.00
_cell.angle_gamma   90.00
#
_symmetry.space_group_name_H-M   'P 1'
#
loop_
_entity.id
_entity.type
_entity.pdbx_description
1 polymer ?
#
loop_
_entity_poly.entity_id
_entity_poly.type
_entity_poly.pdbx_seq_one_letter_code
_entity_poly.pdbx_strand_id
1 'polypeptide(L)'
;MNEARDGKLSTDHDLFTGEIWLAARAKELGLIDGIGHVIPVLKERFGEKTRFKEYSQKKSLSQRFGVSIANDAISLVEERAEFAKYGL
;
A
#
# COMPACT_ATOMS: atom_id res chain seq x y z
N MET A 1 -5.56 -18.32 20.55
CA MET A 1 -5.57 -16.90 20.14
C MET A 1 -5.91 -15.99 21.32
N ASN A 2 -6.88 -16.35 22.16
CA ASN A 2 -7.24 -15.61 23.39
C ASN A 2 -6.06 -15.37 24.34
N GLU A 3 -5.25 -16.39 24.63
CA GLU A 3 -4.08 -16.28 25.52
C GLU A 3 -3.04 -15.25 25.05
N ALA A 4 -2.92 -15.01 23.74
CA ALA A 4 -1.93 -14.07 23.19
C ALA A 4 -2.31 -12.60 23.39
N ARG A 5 -3.59 -12.31 23.69
CA ARG A 5 -4.13 -10.96 23.92
C ARG A 5 -4.90 -10.89 25.24
N ASP A 6 -4.47 -11.69 26.20
CA ASP A 6 -5.12 -11.80 27.50
C ASP A 6 -5.31 -10.43 28.17
N GLY A 7 -6.48 -10.23 28.75
CA GLY A 7 -6.89 -8.96 29.38
C GLY A 7 -7.20 -7.79 28.43
N LYS A 8 -7.04 -7.94 27.10
CA LYS A 8 -7.34 -6.87 26.13
C LYS A 8 -8.61 -7.11 25.32
N LEU A 9 -9.02 -8.36 25.18
CA LEU A 9 -10.16 -8.73 24.34
C LEU A 9 -11.48 -8.41 25.02
N SER A 10 -12.43 -7.91 24.24
CA SER A 10 -13.80 -7.72 24.72
C SER A 10 -14.45 -9.08 25.05
N THR A 11 -15.16 -9.15 26.17
CA THR A 11 -15.93 -10.33 26.60
C THR A 11 -17.37 -10.32 26.09
N ASP A 12 -17.83 -9.18 25.56
CA ASP A 12 -19.23 -8.96 25.18
C ASP A 12 -19.55 -9.44 23.76
N HIS A 13 -18.54 -9.91 23.04
CA HIS A 13 -18.69 -10.40 21.67
C HIS A 13 -17.99 -11.75 21.52
N ASP A 14 -18.58 -12.64 20.74
CA ASP A 14 -17.89 -13.85 20.31
C ASP A 14 -16.83 -13.47 19.27
N LEU A 15 -15.57 -13.79 19.53
CA LEU A 15 -14.42 -13.39 18.70
C LEU A 15 -13.84 -14.63 18.01
N PHE A 16 -13.11 -14.41 16.91
CA PHE A 16 -12.47 -15.48 16.13
C PHE A 16 -13.46 -16.42 15.42
N THR A 17 -14.65 -15.91 15.09
CA THR A 17 -15.72 -16.56 14.33
C THR A 17 -15.51 -16.53 12.80
N GLY A 18 -14.50 -15.80 12.33
CA GLY A 18 -14.27 -15.55 10.90
C GLY A 18 -14.89 -14.25 10.37
N GLU A 19 -15.54 -13.46 11.24
CA GLU A 19 -16.09 -12.15 10.90
C GLU A 19 -14.99 -11.13 10.54
N ILE A 20 -15.34 -10.21 9.65
CA ILE A 20 -14.46 -9.13 9.19
C ILE A 20 -14.84 -7.84 9.91
N TRP A 21 -13.84 -7.18 10.47
CA TRP A 21 -14.01 -5.96 11.26
C TRP A 21 -13.32 -4.77 10.60
N LEU A 22 -13.98 -3.62 10.61
CA LEU A 22 -13.33 -2.35 10.32
C LEU A 22 -12.30 -2.04 11.41
N ALA A 23 -11.21 -1.35 11.05
CA ALA A 23 -10.09 -1.10 11.95
C ALA A 23 -10.50 -0.42 13.27
N ALA A 24 -11.43 0.53 13.23
CA ALA A 24 -11.95 1.20 14.43
C ALA A 24 -12.62 0.20 15.39
N ARG A 25 -13.50 -0.65 14.86
CA ARG A 25 -14.19 -1.68 15.64
C ARG A 25 -13.23 -2.76 16.15
N ALA A 26 -12.25 -3.16 15.34
CA ALA A 26 -11.22 -4.10 15.75
C ALA A 26 -10.39 -3.58 16.93
N LYS A 27 -10.16 -2.26 17.00
CA LYS A 27 -9.50 -1.62 18.13
C LYS A 27 -10.37 -1.67 19.39
N GLU A 28 -11.66 -1.37 19.28
CA GLU A 28 -12.62 -1.45 20.40
C GLU A 28 -12.74 -2.87 20.97
N LEU A 29 -12.74 -3.88 20.10
CA LEU A 29 -12.77 -5.30 20.50
C LEU A 29 -11.43 -5.80 21.05
N GLY A 30 -10.39 -4.97 21.01
CA GLY A 30 -9.04 -5.32 21.46
C GLY A 30 -8.27 -6.22 20.52
N LEU A 31 -8.74 -6.45 19.29
CA LEU A 31 -8.11 -7.31 18.28
C LEU A 31 -6.80 -6.72 17.75
N ILE A 32 -6.68 -5.40 17.71
CA ILE A 32 -5.47 -4.66 17.33
C ILE A 32 -5.10 -3.63 18.40
N ASP A 33 -3.82 -3.25 18.46
CA ASP A 33 -3.36 -2.26 19.43
C ASP A 33 -3.57 -0.80 18.96
N GLY A 34 -3.69 -0.56 17.65
CA GLY A 34 -3.86 0.78 17.11
C GLY A 34 -3.93 0.84 15.58
N ILE A 35 -4.09 2.05 15.06
CA ILE A 35 -4.18 2.36 13.63
C ILE A 35 -3.18 3.46 13.34
N GLY A 36 -2.34 3.30 12.32
CA GLY A 36 -1.34 4.31 11.97
C GLY A 36 -0.49 3.97 10.76
N HIS A 37 0.31 4.95 10.32
CA HIS A 37 1.28 4.76 9.25
C HIS A 37 2.51 4.00 9.76
N VAL A 38 3.06 3.12 8.92
CA VAL A 38 4.12 2.17 9.30
C VAL A 38 5.39 2.85 9.82
N ILE A 39 5.84 3.94 9.18
CA ILE A 39 7.09 4.62 9.57
C ILE A 39 7.00 5.26 10.96
N PRO A 40 6.02 6.14 11.27
CA PRO A 40 5.87 6.73 12.60
C PRO A 40 5.72 5.66 13.69
N VAL A 41 4.86 4.66 13.47
CA VAL A 41 4.59 3.60 14.46
C VAL A 41 5.86 2.81 14.80
N LEU A 42 6.65 2.46 13.78
CA LEU A 42 7.89 1.71 14.01
C LEU A 42 8.98 2.58 14.65
N LYS A 43 9.05 3.87 14.32
CA LYS A 43 9.97 4.81 15.00
C LYS A 43 9.60 5.04 16.46
N GLU A 44 8.32 5.18 16.76
CA GLU A 44 7.83 5.30 18.14
C GLU A 44 8.20 4.05 18.95
N ARG A 45 8.05 2.86 18.36
CA ARG A 45 8.31 1.58 19.03
C ARG A 45 9.78 1.22 19.18
N PHE A 46 10.61 1.52 18.17
CA PHE A 46 12.00 1.05 18.08
C PHE A 46 13.04 2.18 18.08
N GLY A 47 12.60 3.44 18.12
CA GLY A 47 13.42 4.64 18.17
C GLY A 47 13.64 5.31 16.80
N GLU A 48 14.00 6.59 16.83
CA GLU A 48 14.18 7.43 15.63
C GLU A 48 15.26 6.93 14.65
N LYS A 49 16.24 6.17 15.15
CA LYS A 49 17.35 5.62 14.34
C LYS A 49 16.99 4.30 13.64
N THR A 50 15.72 3.88 13.68
CA THR A 50 15.24 2.67 13.01
C THR A 50 15.51 2.73 11.51
N ARG A 51 16.20 1.70 10.99
CA ARG A 51 16.50 1.53 9.56
C ARG A 51 15.41 0.68 8.92
N PHE A 52 14.70 1.25 7.95
CA PHE A 52 13.67 0.53 7.18
C PHE A 52 14.32 -0.16 5.98
N LYS A 53 14.08 -1.47 5.83
CA LYS A 53 14.45 -2.22 4.63
C LYS A 53 13.18 -2.53 3.86
N GLU A 54 12.93 -1.74 2.81
CA GLU A 54 11.79 -1.97 1.93
C GLU A 54 12.13 -3.12 0.97
N TYR A 55 11.31 -4.17 1.00
CA TYR A 55 11.37 -5.25 0.03
C TYR A 55 10.28 -5.01 -1.01
N SER A 56 10.65 -4.33 -2.09
CA SER A 56 9.78 -4.17 -3.26
C SER A 56 10.47 -4.75 -4.50
N GLN A 57 9.67 -5.14 -5.49
CA GLN A 57 10.24 -5.50 -6.79
C GLN A 57 10.94 -4.26 -7.38
N LYS A 58 12.26 -4.36 -7.56
CA LYS A 58 13.05 -3.30 -8.19
C LYS A 58 12.57 -3.13 -9.63
N LYS A 59 11.75 -2.10 -9.88
CA LYS A 59 11.49 -1.64 -11.24
C LYS A 59 12.78 -1.04 -11.78
N SER A 60 13.32 -1.61 -12.86
CA SER A 60 14.53 -1.06 -13.49
C SER A 60 14.24 0.34 -14.02
N LEU A 61 15.29 1.15 -14.13
CA LEU A 61 15.19 2.48 -14.73
C LEU A 61 14.68 2.38 -16.18
N SER A 62 15.11 1.37 -16.92
CA SER A 62 14.62 1.07 -18.28
C SER A 62 13.12 0.75 -18.32
N GLN A 63 12.56 0.09 -17.31
CA GLN A 63 11.13 -0.18 -17.24
C GLN A 63 10.31 1.09 -16.98
N ARG A 64 10.86 2.06 -16.25
CA ARG A 64 10.20 3.35 -15.98
C ARG A 64 10.25 4.29 -17.18
N PHE A 65 11.40 4.38 -17.84
CA PHE A 65 11.60 5.31 -18.95
C PHE A 65 11.22 4.73 -20.32
N GLY A 66 11.39 3.42 -20.54
CA GLY A 66 11.06 2.78 -21.82
C GLY A 66 9.57 2.85 -22.17
N VAL A 67 8.69 2.75 -21.17
CA VAL A 67 7.24 2.93 -21.37
C VAL A 67 6.89 4.37 -21.75
N SER A 68 7.49 5.36 -21.09
CA SER A 68 7.26 6.77 -21.42
C SER A 68 7.72 7.08 -22.84
N ILE A 69 8.95 6.69 -23.20
CA ILE A 69 9.51 6.95 -24.53
C ILE A 69 8.71 6.24 -25.63
N ALA A 70 8.28 5.00 -25.38
CA ALA A 70 7.44 4.27 -26.33
C ALA A 70 6.08 4.95 -26.54
N ASN A 71 5.44 5.43 -25.47
CA ASN A 71 4.17 6.15 -25.56
C ASN A 71 4.32 7.50 -26.29
N ASP A 72 5.41 8.23 -26.03
CA ASP A 72 5.70 9.50 -26.71
C ASP A 72 5.95 9.27 -28.20
N ALA A 73 6.67 8.21 -28.56
CA ALA A 73 6.92 7.84 -29.94
C ALA A 73 5.64 7.40 -30.68
N ILE A 74 4.75 6.63 -30.01
CA ILE A 74 3.45 6.23 -30.57
C ILE A 74 2.59 7.48 -30.81
N SER A 75 2.50 8.38 -29.83
CA SER A 75 1.74 9.63 -29.95
C SER A 75 2.23 10.50 -31.11
N LEU A 76 3.55 10.61 -31.30
CA LEU A 76 4.14 11.37 -32.41
C LEU A 76 3.84 10.74 -33.77
N VAL A 77 3.78 9.41 -33.86
CA VAL A 77 3.41 8.69 -35.09
C VAL A 77 1.93 8.87 -35.40
N GLU A 78 1.06 8.79 -34.39
CA GLU A 78 -0.38 9.06 -34.53
C GLU A 78 -0.63 10.49 -35.01
N GLU A 79 0.03 11.48 -34.40
CA GLU A 79 -0.05 12.89 -34.81
C GLU A 79 0.31 13.07 -36.30
N ARG A 80 1.42 12.48 -36.75
CA ARG A 80 1.83 12.53 -38.17
C ARG A 80 0.86 11.81 -39.10
N ALA A 81 0.29 10.69 -38.68
CA ALA A 81 -0.69 9.95 -39.48
C ALA A 81 -2.00 10.72 -39.62
N GLU A 82 -2.41 11.45 -38.58
CA GLU A 82 -3.59 12.33 -38.62
C GLU A 82 -3.39 13.52 -39.57
N PHE A 83 -2.23 14.19 -39.54
CA PHE A 83 -1.94 15.29 -40.48
C PHE A 83 -1.86 14.82 -41.94
N ALA A 84 -1.31 13.62 -42.19
CA ALA A 84 -1.24 13.04 -43.53
C ALA A 84 -2.63 12.78 -44.15
N LYS A 85 -3.66 12.54 -43.33
CA LYS A 85 -5.05 12.37 -43.81
C LYS A 85 -5.66 13.66 -44.36
N TYR A 86 -5.18 14.82 -43.90
CA TYR A 86 -5.67 16.13 -44.33
C TYR A 86 -4.80 16.82 -45.39
N GLY A 87 -3.71 16.18 -45.83
CA GLY A 87 -2.90 16.65 -46.98
C GLY A 87 -2.03 17.89 -46.73
N LEU A 88 -1.63 18.13 -45.48
CA LEU A 88 -0.65 19.15 -45.07
C LEU A 88 0.68 18.50 -44.68
#